data_AF-A0A5B9RMG5-F1
#
_entry.id   AF-A0A5B9RMG5-F1
#
_cell.length_a   1.000
_cell.length_b   1.000
_cell.length_c   1.000
_cell.angle_alpha   90.00
_cell.angle_beta   90.00
_cell.angle_gamma   90.00
#
_symmetry.space_group_name_H-M   'P 1'
#
loop_
_entity.id
_entity.type
_entity.pdbx_description
1 polymer ?
#
loop_
_entity_poly.entity_id
_entity_poly.type
_entity_poly.pdbx_seq_one_letter_code
_entity_poly.pdbx_strand_id
1 'polypeptide(L)'
;MTRPRKFRLSVWCTFEEKETIEENARQTGLSISTYLRTVGRLEPVKTHIDYDAIKDLTKLQGDLGRVAGLLKLWLVTNNGKGGVPNDINQMMISFRELQKQIFEKVSTL
;
A
#
# COMPACT_ATOMS: atom_id res chain seq x y z
N MET A 1 -32.72 -26.33 -16.83
CA MET A 1 -31.82 -25.24 -16.39
C MET A 1 -32.63 -24.20 -15.62
N THR A 2 -32.60 -24.23 -14.29
CA THR A 2 -33.31 -23.26 -13.44
C THR A 2 -32.45 -22.02 -13.25
N ARG A 3 -32.97 -20.82 -13.54
CA ARG A 3 -32.26 -19.56 -13.29
C ARG A 3 -32.17 -19.37 -11.77
N PRO A 4 -30.97 -19.40 -11.16
CA PRO A 4 -30.84 -19.39 -9.69
C PRO A 4 -31.15 -18.01 -9.08
N ARG A 5 -31.26 -16.96 -9.89
CA ARG A 5 -31.44 -15.56 -9.45
C ARG A 5 -32.93 -15.18 -9.51
N LYS A 6 -33.60 -15.17 -8.37
CA LYS A 6 -35.05 -14.89 -8.25
C LYS A 6 -35.39 -13.52 -7.64
N PHE A 7 -34.48 -12.91 -6.89
CA PHE A 7 -34.72 -11.66 -6.15
C PHE A 7 -34.02 -10.47 -6.82
N ARG A 8 -34.68 -9.29 -6.80
CA ARG A 8 -34.12 -8.02 -7.27
C ARG A 8 -33.92 -7.07 -6.09
N LEU A 9 -32.86 -6.27 -6.16
CA LEU A 9 -32.60 -5.14 -5.26
C LEU A 9 -32.86 -3.86 -6.04
N SER A 10 -33.79 -3.03 -5.56
CA SER A 10 -34.06 -1.70 -6.07
C SER A 10 -33.53 -0.69 -5.07
N VAL A 11 -32.55 0.12 -5.49
CA VAL A 11 -31.94 1.16 -4.65
C VAL A 11 -32.29 2.50 -5.26
N TRP A 12 -32.92 3.36 -4.45
CA TRP A 12 -33.12 4.75 -4.81
C TRP A 12 -31.80 5.50 -4.59
N CYS A 13 -31.37 6.24 -5.59
CA CYS A 13 -30.15 7.04 -5.53
C CYS A 13 -30.39 8.41 -6.14
N THR A 14 -29.62 9.38 -5.68
CA THR A 14 -29.50 10.70 -6.28
C THR A 14 -28.67 10.62 -7.57
N PHE A 15 -28.68 11.69 -8.37
CA PHE A 15 -27.95 11.74 -9.63
C PHE A 15 -26.42 11.60 -9.42
N GLU A 16 -25.88 12.26 -8.41
CA GLU A 16 -24.45 12.25 -8.08
C GLU A 16 -23.98 10.87 -7.60
N GLU A 17 -24.78 10.20 -6.76
CA GLU A 17 -24.50 8.83 -6.32
C GLU A 17 -24.49 7.86 -7.51
N LYS A 18 -25.42 8.02 -8.45
CA LYS A 18 -25.48 7.20 -9.66
C LYS A 18 -24.23 7.38 -10.51
N GLU A 19 -23.81 8.62 -10.76
CA GLU A 19 -22.60 8.93 -11.54
C GLU A 19 -21.35 8.32 -10.90
N THR A 20 -21.23 8.46 -9.58
CA THR A 20 -20.13 7.87 -8.79
C THR A 20 -20.10 6.34 -8.93
N ILE A 21 -21.26 5.67 -8.84
CA ILE A 21 -21.36 4.22 -9.00
C ILE A 21 -21.00 3.79 -10.43
N GLU A 22 -21.40 4.56 -11.44
CA GLU A 22 -21.09 4.29 -12.85
C GLU A 22 -19.60 4.44 -13.15
N GLU A 23 -18.96 5.48 -12.60
CA GLU A 23 -17.51 5.69 -12.72
C GLU A 23 -16.74 4.52 -12.10
N ASN A 24 -17.07 4.16 -10.86
CA ASN A 24 -16.40 3.06 -10.15
C ASN A 24 -16.61 1.70 -10.86
N ALA A 25 -17.81 1.46 -11.39
CA ALA A 25 -18.07 0.28 -12.21
C ALA A 25 -17.22 0.28 -13.49
N ARG A 26 -17.05 1.43 -14.14
CA ARG A 26 -16.22 1.58 -15.34
C ARG A 26 -14.74 1.30 -15.05
N GLN A 27 -14.21 1.84 -13.95
CA GLN A 27 -12.82 1.60 -13.54
C GLN A 27 -12.52 0.12 -13.26
N THR A 28 -13.51 -0.62 -12.76
CA THR A 28 -13.38 -2.07 -12.49
C THR A 28 -13.67 -2.94 -13.71
N GLY A 29 -14.14 -2.37 -14.82
CA GLY A 29 -14.56 -3.11 -16.01
C GLY A 29 -15.82 -3.98 -15.81
N LEU A 30 -16.59 -3.72 -14.75
CA LEU A 30 -17.78 -4.49 -14.39
C LEU A 30 -19.05 -3.74 -14.77
N SER A 31 -20.13 -4.49 -15.03
CA SER A 31 -21.46 -3.87 -15.12
C SER A 31 -21.87 -3.32 -13.75
N ILE A 32 -22.62 -2.22 -13.70
CA ILE A 32 -23.11 -1.60 -12.45
C ILE A 32 -23.74 -2.63 -11.50
N SER A 33 -24.57 -3.52 -12.03
CA SER A 33 -25.23 -4.58 -11.26
C SER A 33 -24.27 -5.64 -10.72
N THR A 34 -23.17 -5.92 -11.42
CA THR A 34 -22.12 -6.85 -10.98
C THR A 34 -21.21 -6.16 -9.97
N TYR A 35 -20.87 -4.89 -10.20
CA TYR A 35 -20.14 -4.04 -9.27
C TYR A 35 -20.88 -3.92 -7.93
N LEU A 36 -22.12 -3.44 -7.92
CA LEU A 36 -22.94 -3.33 -6.71
C LEU A 36 -23.19 -4.66 -6.01
N ARG A 37 -23.26 -5.76 -6.75
CA ARG A 37 -23.39 -7.09 -6.16
C ARG A 37 -22.08 -7.58 -5.55
N THR A 38 -20.95 -7.23 -6.14
CA THR A 38 -19.62 -7.58 -5.63
C THR A 38 -19.33 -6.74 -4.38
N VAL A 39 -19.55 -5.42 -4.45
CA VAL A 39 -19.47 -4.48 -3.33
C VAL A 39 -20.47 -4.80 -2.22
N GLY A 40 -21.73 -5.09 -2.54
CA GLY A 40 -22.77 -5.42 -1.56
C GLY A 40 -22.65 -6.83 -0.98
N ARG A 41 -21.82 -7.72 -1.56
CA ARG A 41 -21.45 -9.02 -0.98
C ARG A 41 -20.11 -8.99 -0.26
N LEU A 42 -19.32 -7.93 -0.47
CA LEU A 42 -18.09 -7.71 0.27
C LEU A 42 -18.49 -7.33 1.70
N GLU A 43 -18.27 -8.25 2.64
CA GLU A 43 -17.66 -7.84 3.91
C GLU A 43 -16.57 -6.80 3.60
N PRO A 44 -16.52 -5.71 4.38
CA PRO A 44 -16.07 -4.37 3.98
C PRO A 44 -15.03 -4.40 2.87
N VAL A 45 -15.33 -3.73 1.76
CA VAL A 45 -14.38 -3.49 0.65
C VAL A 45 -13.19 -2.71 1.21
N LYS A 46 -12.23 -3.42 1.80
CA LYS A 46 -10.85 -2.96 1.90
C LYS A 46 -10.38 -2.95 0.46
N THR A 47 -10.33 -1.76 -0.11
CA THR A 47 -9.60 -1.45 -1.32
C THR A 47 -8.33 -2.29 -1.33
N HIS A 48 -8.15 -3.08 -2.39
CA HIS A 48 -6.93 -3.85 -2.63
C HIS A 48 -5.81 -2.88 -3.04
N ILE A 49 -5.63 -1.79 -2.29
CA ILE A 49 -4.42 -0.99 -2.36
C ILE A 49 -3.39 -1.78 -1.57
N ASP A 50 -2.62 -2.52 -2.36
CA ASP A 50 -1.21 -2.76 -2.13
C ASP A 50 -0.81 -3.57 -0.90
N TYR A 51 -1.56 -4.62 -0.51
CA TYR A 51 -0.97 -5.59 0.42
C TYR A 51 0.34 -6.18 -0.13
N ASP A 52 0.40 -6.43 -1.45
CA ASP A 52 1.62 -6.88 -2.11
C ASP A 52 2.65 -5.76 -2.26
N ALA A 53 2.26 -4.53 -2.62
CA ALA A 53 3.23 -3.44 -2.73
C ALA A 53 3.78 -3.01 -1.35
N ILE A 54 2.95 -3.00 -0.29
CA ILE A 54 3.38 -2.80 1.11
C ILE A 54 4.29 -3.94 1.57
N LYS A 55 3.98 -5.19 1.20
CA LYS A 55 4.83 -6.35 1.50
C LYS A 55 6.17 -6.29 0.79
N ASP A 56 6.21 -5.82 -0.45
CA ASP A 56 7.46 -5.64 -1.18
C ASP A 56 8.25 -4.43 -0.66
N LEU A 57 7.56 -3.36 -0.25
CA LEU A 57 8.19 -2.20 0.39
C LEU A 57 8.81 -2.57 1.75
N THR A 58 8.13 -3.38 2.56
CA THR A 58 8.66 -3.88 3.84
C THR A 58 9.84 -4.83 3.67
N LYS A 59 9.86 -5.67 2.62
CA LYS A 59 11.06 -6.47 2.27
C LYS A 59 12.25 -5.57 1.90
N LEU A 60 12.03 -4.59 1.02
CA LEU A 60 13.08 -3.64 0.63
C LEU A 60 13.63 -2.87 1.83
N GLN A 61 12.78 -2.47 2.78
CA GLN A 61 13.23 -1.85 4.03
C GLN A 61 14.08 -2.80 4.89
N GLY A 62 13.72 -4.10 4.96
CA GLY A 62 14.50 -5.11 5.67
C GLY A 62 15.90 -5.30 5.10
N ASP A 63 16.03 -5.35 3.77
CA ASP A 63 17.33 -5.47 3.10
C ASP A 63 18.18 -4.22 3.28
N LEU A 64 17.55 -3.05 3.28
CA LEU A 64 18.21 -1.78 3.54
C LEU A 64 18.75 -1.69 4.98
N GLY A 65 18.00 -2.23 5.96
CA GLY A 65 18.47 -2.38 7.35
C GLY A 65 19.69 -3.29 7.47
N ARG A 66 19.78 -4.34 6.66
CA ARG A 66 20.97 -5.23 6.59
C ARG A 66 22.17 -4.51 6.00
N VAL A 67 22.00 -3.75 4.90
CA VAL A 67 23.07 -2.95 4.28
C VAL A 67 23.61 -1.91 5.27
N ALA A 68 22.73 -1.22 5.99
CA ALA A 68 23.11 -0.30 7.06
C ALA A 68 23.93 -0.98 8.19
N GLY A 69 23.52 -2.19 8.59
CA GLY A 69 24.24 -2.99 9.58
C GLY A 69 25.64 -3.40 9.11
N LEU A 70 25.76 -3.81 7.85
CA LEU A 70 27.03 -4.15 7.21
C LEU A 70 27.94 -2.93 7.06
N LEU A 71 27.38 -1.77 6.70
CA LEU A 71 28.12 -0.52 6.62
C LEU A 71 28.67 -0.13 8.01
N LYS A 72 27.82 -0.22 9.05
CA LYS A 72 28.25 0.03 10.43
C LYS A 72 29.35 -0.94 10.86
N LEU A 73 29.22 -2.23 10.55
CA LEU A 73 30.23 -3.24 10.86
C LEU A 73 31.54 -2.94 10.13
N TRP A 74 31.48 -2.63 8.84
CA TRP A 74 32.66 -2.28 8.03
C TRP A 74 33.40 -1.05 8.59
N LEU A 75 32.66 -0.03 9.06
CA LEU A 75 33.26 1.15 9.68
C LEU A 75 33.95 0.86 11.00
N VAL A 76 33.38 -0.05 11.81
CA VAL A 76 33.96 -0.52 13.07
C VAL A 76 35.19 -1.39 12.79
N THR A 77 35.14 -2.29 11.81
CA THR A 77 36.24 -3.20 11.46
C THR A 77 37.42 -2.48 10.80
N ASN A 78 37.16 -1.42 10.00
CA ASN A 78 38.20 -0.69 9.28
C ASN A 78 38.66 0.62 9.95
N ASN A 79 38.34 0.84 11.24
CA ASN A 79 38.75 2.04 11.99
C ASN A 79 38.46 3.36 11.22
N GLY A 80 37.31 3.45 10.55
CA GLY A 80 36.93 4.67 9.82
C GLY A 80 37.77 5.02 8.59
N LYS A 81 38.58 4.09 8.04
CA LYS A 81 39.32 4.33 6.79
C LYS A 81 38.35 4.33 5.60
N GLY A 82 37.82 5.51 5.27
CA GLY A 82 36.95 5.71 4.11
C GLY A 82 35.98 6.91 4.20
N GLY A 83 35.84 7.55 5.37
CA GLY A 83 35.02 8.75 5.55
C GLY A 83 34.96 9.17 7.01
N VAL A 84 34.70 10.46 7.27
CA VAL A 84 34.62 11.00 8.65
C VAL A 84 33.48 10.28 9.39
N PRO A 85 33.74 9.63 10.53
CA PRO A 85 32.73 8.84 11.24
C PRO A 85 31.44 9.62 11.59
N ASN A 86 31.54 10.94 11.72
CA ASN A 86 30.41 11.82 12.01
C ASN A 86 29.46 11.99 10.81
N ASP A 87 30.00 12.14 9.60
CA ASP A 87 29.18 12.29 8.38
C ASP A 87 28.38 11.04 8.08
N ILE A 88 28.98 9.86 8.32
CA ILE A 88 28.31 8.60 8.08
C ILE A 88 27.23 8.35 9.14
N ASN A 89 27.48 8.69 10.41
CA ASN A 89 26.45 8.62 11.44
C ASN A 89 25.29 9.58 11.16
N GLN A 90 25.56 10.80 10.68
CA GLN A 90 24.52 11.75 10.27
C GLN A 90 23.71 11.25 9.07
N MET A 91 24.39 10.70 8.06
CA MET A 91 23.74 10.07 6.91
C MET A 91 22.87 8.88 7.34
N MET A 92 23.31 8.09 8.32
CA MET A 92 22.53 6.99 8.89
C MET A 92 21.29 7.46 9.67
N ILE A 93 21.34 8.63 10.29
CA ILE A 93 20.21 9.22 11.03
C ILE A 93 19.16 9.76 10.06
N SER A 94 19.58 10.58 9.08
CA SER A 94 18.67 11.12 8.07
C SER A 94 18.02 10.03 7.21
N PHE A 95 18.74 8.94 6.99
CA PHE A 95 18.22 7.76 6.32
C PHE A 95 17.11 7.04 7.12
N ARG A 96 17.26 6.93 8.44
CA ARG A 96 16.23 6.37 9.32
C ARG A 96 14.99 7.26 9.38
N GLU A 97 15.17 8.58 9.34
CA GLU A 97 14.05 9.53 9.29
C GLU A 97 13.27 9.44 7.98
N LEU A 98 13.96 9.32 6.84
CA LEU A 98 13.32 9.05 5.54
C LEU A 98 12.54 7.73 5.55
N GLN A 99 13.10 6.67 6.14
CA GLN A 99 12.38 5.40 6.29
C GLN A 99 11.10 5.55 7.13
N LYS A 100 11.16 6.32 8.22
CA LYS A 100 10.00 6.57 9.08
C LYS A 100 8.90 7.34 8.34
N GLN A 101 9.27 8.36 7.56
CA GLN A 101 8.31 9.14 6.77
C GLN A 101 7.62 8.30 5.68
N ILE A 102 8.35 7.39 5.04
CA ILE A 102 7.77 6.47 4.06
C ILE A 102 6.77 5.53 4.75
N PHE A 103 7.12 4.99 5.92
CA PHE A 103 6.24 4.11 6.68
C PHE A 103 4.96 4.83 7.14
N GLU A 104 5.07 6.06 7.65
CA GLU A 104 3.92 6.87 8.05
C GLU A 104 3.00 7.20 6.85
N LYS A 105 3.56 7.56 5.69
CA LYS A 105 2.78 7.81 4.47
C LYS A 105 2.06 6.56 3.96
N VAL A 106 2.70 5.40 4.02
CA VAL A 106 2.10 4.12 3.61
C VAL A 106 1.03 3.65 4.60
N SER A 107 1.18 3.94 5.89
CA SER A 107 0.16 3.60 6.91
C SER A 107 -1.06 4.52 6.91
N THR A 108 -1.00 5.67 6.22
CA THR A 108 -2.10 6.66 6.14
C THR A 108 -2.91 6.52 4.83
N LEU A 109 -2.46 5.67 3.91
CA LEU A 109 -3.19 5.25 2.70
C LEU A 109 -4.14 4.08 3.03
#